data_AF-A0A355URB7-F1
#
_entry.id   AF-A0A355URB7-F1
#
_cell.length_a   1.000
_cell.length_b   1.000
_cell.length_c   1.000
_cell.angle_alpha   90.00
_cell.angle_beta   90.00
_cell.angle_gamma   90.00
#
_symmetry.space_group_name_H-M   'P 1'
#
loop_
_entity.id
_entity.type
_entity.pdbx_description
1 polymer ?
#
loop_
_entity_poly.entity_id
_entity_poly.type
_entity_poly.pdbx_seq_one_letter_code
_entity_poly.pdbx_strand_id
1 'polypeptide(L)'
;MMEKDLKTWNLEFGAQPELDLEADFASISVVPVEPGGIPRIEANENVLERMRVEVSKDMTSVRVSLRQLVDPLSPRNWLDWGGNRKLTLFVPQGISARIHADAGKISIGNLNARRIDLNAEAGSILLQDVRADFHVRASAGKIEGDRLSGSLDLKSNAGTVRLRVDSLEPGTHRIHADVGSVRVEIARNAAVRVETSTDLGSVRNSFCSTPEAPAVLQISAAIGSVVVKEANATGVRLEKREEAPRREETPIASGKEVDQI
;
A
#
# COMPACT_ATOMS: atom_id res chain seq x y z
N MET A 1 23.94 -2.55 19.07
CA MET A 1 22.91 -2.41 18.02
C MET A 1 22.69 -0.91 17.90
N MET A 2 23.27 -0.26 16.88
CA MET A 2 23.24 1.21 16.77
C MET A 2 21.83 1.64 16.37
N GLU A 3 21.22 2.45 17.22
CA GLU A 3 19.99 3.18 16.94
C GLU A 3 20.26 4.05 15.71
N LYS A 4 19.58 3.77 14.59
CA LYS A 4 19.80 4.52 13.34
C LYS A 4 19.23 5.92 13.54
N ASP A 5 20.06 6.95 13.36
CA ASP A 5 19.63 8.34 13.45
C ASP A 5 18.46 8.59 12.47
N LEU A 6 17.30 8.90 13.04
CA LEU A 6 16.11 9.29 12.30
C LEU A 6 16.04 10.81 12.27
N LYS A 7 15.99 11.39 11.08
CA LYS A 7 15.69 12.82 10.94
C LYS A 7 14.18 13.00 10.93
N THR A 8 13.73 14.02 11.64
CA THR A 8 12.32 14.33 11.83
C THR A 8 11.98 15.73 11.33
N TRP A 9 10.83 15.87 10.66
CA TRP A 9 10.23 17.16 10.29
C TRP A 9 8.81 17.22 10.82
N ASN A 10 8.48 18.23 11.61
CA ASN A 10 7.12 18.41 12.10
C ASN A 10 6.21 18.90 10.97
N LEU A 11 4.98 18.40 10.95
CA LEU A 11 3.94 18.78 9.99
C LEU A 11 2.83 19.52 10.73
N GLU A 12 2.66 20.80 10.42
CA GLU A 12 1.68 21.65 11.10
C GLU A 12 0.38 21.74 10.32
N PHE A 13 -0.51 20.78 10.55
CA PHE A 13 -1.84 20.78 9.94
C PHE A 13 -2.80 21.79 10.62
N GLY A 14 -3.72 22.35 9.82
CA GLY A 14 -4.85 23.14 10.32
C GLY A 14 -6.00 22.27 10.83
N ALA A 15 -7.15 22.91 11.10
CA ALA A 15 -8.36 22.22 11.59
C ALA A 15 -8.91 21.18 10.60
N GLN A 16 -8.70 21.41 9.29
CA GLN A 16 -8.93 20.42 8.24
C GLN A 16 -7.56 20.01 7.68
N PRO A 17 -7.02 18.85 8.08
CA PRO A 17 -5.68 18.46 7.67
C PRO A 17 -5.67 18.10 6.19
N GLU A 18 -4.80 18.78 5.43
CA GLU A 18 -4.55 18.51 4.03
C GLU A 18 -3.06 18.28 3.78
N LEU A 19 -2.73 17.18 3.10
CA LEU A 19 -1.37 16.81 2.71
C LEU A 19 -1.27 16.77 1.18
N ASP A 20 -0.25 17.43 0.65
CA ASP A 20 0.17 17.33 -0.75
C ASP A 20 1.60 16.79 -0.81
N LEU A 21 1.76 15.54 -1.24
CA LEU A 21 3.03 14.83 -1.27
C LEU A 21 3.45 14.55 -2.71
N GLU A 22 4.56 15.13 -3.14
CA GLU A 22 5.20 14.85 -4.42
C GLU A 22 6.50 14.09 -4.17
N ALA A 23 6.70 12.98 -4.88
CA ALA A 23 7.89 12.16 -4.71
C ALA A 23 8.37 11.59 -6.04
N ASP A 24 9.62 11.84 -6.41
CA ASP A 24 10.18 11.24 -7.62
C ASP A 24 10.28 9.71 -7.42
N PHE A 25 11.00 9.27 -6.38
CA PHE A 25 11.23 7.84 -6.10
C PHE A 25 11.28 7.56 -4.60
N ALA A 26 10.31 6.87 -4.02
CA ALA A 26 10.32 6.59 -2.58
C ALA A 26 9.58 5.31 -2.16
N SER A 27 10.00 4.74 -1.02
CA SER A 27 9.17 3.84 -0.21
C SER A 27 8.53 4.68 0.90
N ILE A 28 7.29 5.09 0.65
CA ILE A 28 6.50 5.99 1.47
C ILE A 28 5.57 5.15 2.34
N SER A 29 5.61 5.36 3.65
CA SER A 29 4.69 4.78 4.61
C SER A 29 3.86 5.89 5.24
N VAL A 30 2.55 5.87 5.11
CA VAL A 30 1.64 6.82 5.76
C VAL A 30 0.89 6.06 6.86
N VAL A 31 1.01 6.54 8.09
CA VAL A 31 0.38 5.95 9.27
C VAL A 31 -0.23 7.06 10.11
N PRO A 32 -1.27 6.77 10.90
CA PRO A 32 -1.82 7.77 11.79
C PRO A 32 -0.81 8.13 12.88
N VAL A 33 -0.86 9.39 13.31
CA VAL A 33 -0.25 9.81 14.56
C VAL A 33 -1.05 9.23 15.73
N GLU A 34 -0.36 8.82 16.78
CA GLU A 34 -0.99 8.41 18.03
C GLU A 34 -1.78 9.58 18.65
N PRO A 35 -2.84 9.33 19.44
CA PRO A 35 -3.59 10.38 20.12
C PRO A 35 -2.66 11.30 20.94
N GLY A 36 -2.69 12.61 20.65
CA GLY A 36 -1.84 13.60 21.30
C GLY A 36 -0.41 13.68 20.74
N GLY A 37 -0.04 12.83 19.78
CA GLY A 37 1.24 12.90 19.09
C GLY A 37 1.28 14.04 18.07
N ILE A 38 2.51 14.41 17.69
CA ILE A 38 2.77 15.48 16.72
C ILE A 38 2.88 14.85 15.32
N PRO A 39 2.07 15.31 14.34
CA PRO A 39 2.23 14.90 12.96
C PRO A 39 3.63 15.25 12.44
N ARG A 40 4.28 14.33 11.75
CA ARG A 40 5.69 14.46 11.38
C ARG A 40 6.08 13.54 10.24
N ILE A 41 7.24 13.80 9.66
CA ILE A 41 7.95 12.88 8.77
C ILE A 41 9.15 12.35 9.52
N GLU A 42 9.38 11.05 9.44
CA GLU A 42 10.61 10.39 9.85
C GLU A 42 11.29 9.77 8.64
N ALA A 43 12.57 10.07 8.44
CA ALA A 43 13.39 9.46 7.40
C ALA A 43 14.71 9.01 8.00
N ASN A 44 15.19 7.84 7.58
CA ASN A 44 16.51 7.37 7.95
C ASN A 44 17.60 7.97 7.05
N GLU A 45 18.85 7.87 7.47
CA GLU A 45 20.01 8.41 6.73
C GLU A 45 20.08 7.92 5.28
N ASN A 46 19.76 6.64 5.03
CA ASN A 46 19.73 6.06 3.67
C ASN A 46 18.76 6.78 2.71
N VAL A 47 17.67 7.36 3.24
CA VAL A 47 16.78 8.22 2.45
C VAL A 47 17.47 9.56 2.19
N LEU A 48 18.08 10.15 3.21
CA LEU A 48 18.67 11.50 3.15
C LEU A 48 19.93 11.62 2.30
N GLU A 49 20.70 10.56 2.16
CA GLU A 49 21.86 10.52 1.27
C GLU A 49 21.48 10.73 -0.20
N ARG A 50 20.24 10.39 -0.57
CA ARG A 50 19.79 10.29 -1.96
C ARG A 50 18.53 11.09 -2.25
N MET A 51 17.89 11.63 -1.22
CA MET A 51 16.67 12.40 -1.35
C MET A 51 16.75 13.66 -0.50
N ARG A 52 16.24 14.75 -1.06
CA ARG A 52 15.96 15.97 -0.33
C ARG A 52 14.50 15.95 0.08
N VAL A 53 14.26 16.08 1.38
CA VAL A 53 12.94 16.28 1.94
C VAL A 53 12.75 17.79 2.14
N GLU A 54 11.80 18.37 1.43
CA GLU A 54 11.38 19.76 1.60
C GLU A 54 9.94 19.75 2.13
N VAL A 55 9.75 20.37 3.30
CA VAL A 55 8.44 20.57 3.88
C VAL A 55 8.13 22.05 3.80
N SER A 56 7.01 22.39 3.19
CA SER A 56 6.46 23.73 3.19
C SER A 56 5.00 23.68 3.60
N LYS A 57 4.49 24.82 4.02
CA LYS A 57 3.11 24.99 4.43
C LYS A 57 2.59 26.21 3.71
N ASP A 58 1.46 26.03 3.04
CA ASP A 58 0.66 27.15 2.56
C ASP A 58 -0.42 27.49 3.59
N MET A 59 -1.45 28.26 3.21
CA MET A 59 -2.48 28.67 4.17
C MET A 59 -3.38 27.51 4.65
N THR A 60 -3.47 26.41 3.90
CA THR A 60 -4.47 25.34 4.12
C THR A 60 -3.88 23.94 4.17
N SER A 61 -2.73 23.73 3.55
CA SER A 61 -2.21 22.42 3.20
C SER A 61 -0.71 22.34 3.52
N VAL A 62 -0.27 21.17 3.96
CA VAL A 62 1.14 20.86 4.18
C VAL A 62 1.66 20.18 2.92
N ARG A 63 2.66 20.81 2.28
CA ARG A 63 3.32 20.28 1.10
C ARG A 63 4.64 19.62 1.46
N VAL A 64 4.84 18.43 0.93
CA VAL A 64 6.05 17.64 1.10
C VAL A 64 6.57 17.30 -0.28
N SER A 65 7.79 17.74 -0.59
CA SER A 65 8.47 17.39 -1.84
C SER A 65 9.67 16.51 -1.52
N LEU A 66 9.71 15.33 -2.13
CA LEU A 66 10.77 14.34 -2.01
C LEU A 66 11.52 14.26 -3.34
N ARG A 67 12.56 15.08 -3.49
CA ARG A 67 13.34 15.15 -4.73
C ARG A 67 14.57 14.26 -4.68
N GLN A 68 14.85 13.56 -5.76
CA GLN A 68 16.04 12.73 -5.87
C GLN A 68 17.29 13.61 -6.02
N LEU A 69 18.32 13.35 -5.21
CA LEU A 69 19.61 14.05 -5.20
C LEU A 69 20.68 13.38 -6.07
N VAL A 70 20.40 12.19 -6.60
CA VAL A 70 21.35 11.33 -7.32
C VAL A 70 20.78 10.89 -8.67
N ASP A 71 21.62 10.74 -9.69
CA ASP A 71 21.17 10.33 -11.02
C ASP A 71 20.58 8.89 -11.01
N PRO A 72 19.31 8.68 -11.42
CA PRO A 72 18.68 7.35 -11.48
C PRO A 72 19.32 6.41 -12.52
N LEU A 73 20.04 6.94 -13.52
CA LEU A 73 20.72 6.15 -14.56
C LEU A 73 22.14 5.74 -14.18
N SER A 74 22.62 6.09 -12.98
CA SER A 74 23.96 5.72 -12.54
C SER A 74 24.06 4.20 -12.25
N PRO A 75 25.04 3.48 -12.83
CA PRO A 75 25.25 2.04 -12.58
C PRO A 75 25.44 1.67 -11.10
N ARG A 76 25.98 2.61 -10.30
CA ARG A 76 26.13 2.47 -8.84
C ARG A 76 24.79 2.51 -8.09
N ASN A 77 23.80 3.25 -8.59
CA ASN A 77 22.47 3.34 -7.97
C ASN A 77 21.58 2.14 -8.30
N TRP A 78 21.73 1.56 -9.50
CA TRP A 78 20.98 0.37 -9.93
C TRP A 78 21.24 -0.85 -9.03
N LEU A 79 22.50 -1.03 -8.60
CA LEU A 79 22.93 -2.16 -7.78
C LEU A 79 22.42 -2.10 -6.33
N ASP A 80 21.91 -0.95 -5.88
CA ASP A 80 21.66 -0.64 -4.47
C ASP A 80 20.17 -0.33 -4.17
N TRP A 81 19.27 -0.76 -5.06
CA TRP A 81 17.81 -0.60 -4.97
C TRP A 81 17.19 -1.39 -3.79
N GLY A 82 17.94 -2.29 -3.15
CA GLY A 82 17.46 -3.16 -2.06
C GLY A 82 17.53 -2.60 -0.63
N GLY A 83 18.02 -1.37 -0.44
CA GLY A 83 18.19 -0.77 0.89
C GLY A 83 16.86 -0.48 1.60
N ASN A 84 16.85 -0.63 2.95
CA ASN A 84 15.75 -0.25 3.85
C ASN A 84 15.54 1.29 3.82
N ARG A 85 14.95 1.81 2.75
CA ARG A 85 14.76 3.25 2.46
C ARG A 85 13.32 3.64 2.77
N LYS A 86 12.95 3.63 4.05
CA LYS A 86 11.58 3.90 4.50
C LYS A 86 11.47 5.34 4.98
N LEU A 87 10.65 6.13 4.30
CA LEU A 87 10.17 7.41 4.80
C LEU A 87 8.76 7.20 5.37
N THR A 88 8.56 7.61 6.62
CA THR A 88 7.28 7.42 7.31
C THR A 88 6.64 8.78 7.60
N LEU A 89 5.43 9.01 7.11
CA LEU A 89 4.60 10.15 7.45
C LEU A 89 3.61 9.73 8.52
N PHE A 90 3.65 10.43 9.65
CA PHE A 90 2.67 10.35 10.72
C PHE A 90 1.68 11.48 10.54
N VAL A 91 0.44 11.15 10.22
CA VAL A 91 -0.61 12.12 9.87
C VAL A 91 -1.80 12.03 10.81
N PRO A 92 -2.55 13.12 11.04
CA PRO A 92 -3.78 13.04 11.82
C PRO A 92 -4.84 12.18 11.12
N GLN A 93 -5.74 11.60 11.92
CA GLN A 93 -6.99 11.04 11.42
C GLN A 93 -7.84 12.16 10.79
N GLY A 94 -8.70 11.81 9.84
CA GLY A 94 -9.56 12.74 9.10
C GLY A 94 -8.86 13.54 8.00
N ILE A 95 -7.61 13.21 7.67
CA ILE A 95 -6.81 13.89 6.65
C ILE A 95 -7.38 13.73 5.24
N SER A 96 -7.21 14.76 4.41
CA SER A 96 -7.27 14.65 2.95
C SER A 96 -5.84 14.59 2.41
N ALA A 97 -5.46 13.49 1.77
CA ALA A 97 -4.11 13.30 1.27
C ALA A 97 -4.09 13.19 -0.25
N ARG A 98 -3.28 14.02 -0.90
CA ARG A 98 -2.88 13.91 -2.30
C ARG A 98 -1.44 13.41 -2.34
N ILE A 99 -1.20 12.29 -2.99
CA ILE A 99 0.13 11.71 -3.13
C ILE A 99 0.39 11.42 -4.59
N HIS A 100 1.44 12.04 -5.13
CA HIS A 100 1.98 11.76 -6.43
C HIS A 100 3.36 11.12 -6.28
N ALA A 101 3.56 9.97 -6.92
CA ALA A 101 4.86 9.31 -6.96
C ALA A 101 5.19 8.81 -8.36
N ASP A 102 6.37 9.12 -8.88
CA ASP A 102 6.78 8.61 -10.20
C ASP A 102 7.10 7.13 -10.08
N ALA A 103 7.89 6.73 -9.07
CA ALA A 103 8.01 5.33 -8.74
C ALA A 103 8.24 4.96 -7.27
N GLY A 104 8.02 3.67 -6.98
CA GLY A 104 8.37 3.05 -5.71
C GLY A 104 7.21 2.34 -5.02
N LYS A 105 7.18 2.41 -3.70
CA LYS A 105 6.15 1.74 -2.88
C LYS A 105 5.44 2.78 -2.02
N ILE A 106 4.11 2.83 -2.11
CA ILE A 106 3.28 3.61 -1.20
C ILE A 106 2.55 2.61 -0.30
N SER A 107 2.64 2.79 1.01
CA SER A 107 1.94 1.97 2.00
C SER A 107 1.15 2.89 2.92
N ILE A 108 -0.17 2.71 3.01
CA ILE A 108 -1.05 3.45 3.93
C ILE A 108 -1.71 2.45 4.86
N GLY A 109 -1.58 2.66 6.16
CA GLY A 109 -2.02 1.70 7.18
C GLY A 109 -2.84 2.35 8.30
N ASN A 110 -3.92 1.69 8.74
CA ASN A 110 -4.70 2.05 9.92
C ASN A 110 -5.23 3.50 9.92
N LEU A 111 -5.64 4.00 8.76
CA LEU A 111 -5.97 5.41 8.56
C LEU A 111 -7.45 5.59 8.22
N ASN A 112 -8.15 6.40 8.99
CA ASN A 112 -9.46 6.94 8.66
C ASN A 112 -9.26 8.34 8.09
N ALA A 113 -9.17 8.44 6.77
CA ALA A 113 -9.00 9.68 6.05
C ALA A 113 -10.33 10.16 5.47
N ARG A 114 -10.46 11.45 5.20
CA ARG A 114 -11.59 11.98 4.46
C ARG A 114 -11.48 11.59 2.98
N ARG A 115 -10.29 11.81 2.40
CA ARG A 115 -10.01 11.57 0.98
C ARG A 115 -8.56 11.13 0.79
N ILE A 116 -8.34 10.20 -0.12
CA ILE A 116 -7.02 9.73 -0.53
C ILE A 116 -6.96 9.77 -2.06
N ASP A 117 -6.26 10.77 -2.60
CA ASP A 117 -5.93 10.89 -4.02
C ASP A 117 -4.51 10.34 -4.24
N LEU A 118 -4.35 9.18 -4.88
CA LEU A 118 -3.05 8.58 -5.19
C LEU A 118 -2.82 8.54 -6.69
N ASN A 119 -1.69 9.07 -7.15
CA ASN A 119 -1.24 8.95 -8.54
C ASN A 119 0.16 8.36 -8.55
N ALA A 120 0.30 7.11 -8.99
CA ALA A 120 1.58 6.41 -9.10
C ALA A 120 1.89 6.06 -10.56
N GLU A 121 3.05 6.43 -11.10
CA GLU A 121 3.40 6.03 -12.47
C GLU A 121 3.88 4.58 -12.52
N ALA A 122 4.83 4.19 -11.66
CA ALA A 122 5.36 2.82 -11.63
C ALA A 122 5.60 2.32 -10.20
N GLY A 123 4.87 1.32 -9.73
CA GLY A 123 5.11 0.87 -8.35
C GLY A 123 4.11 -0.06 -7.72
N SER A 124 4.19 -0.14 -6.40
CA SER A 124 3.24 -0.90 -5.57
C SER A 124 2.53 0.01 -4.59
N ILE A 125 1.20 0.03 -4.63
CA ILE A 125 0.35 0.69 -3.64
C ILE A 125 -0.19 -0.40 -2.71
N LEU A 126 0.03 -0.25 -1.41
CA LEU A 126 -0.50 -1.11 -0.37
C LEU A 126 -1.38 -0.29 0.57
N LEU A 127 -2.65 -0.66 0.68
CA LEU A 127 -3.61 -0.04 1.58
C LEU A 127 -4.06 -1.11 2.58
N GLN A 128 -3.95 -0.84 3.87
CA GLN A 128 -4.32 -1.79 4.92
C GLN A 128 -5.10 -1.09 6.02
N ASP A 129 -6.30 -1.57 6.36
CA ASP A 129 -7.15 -0.98 7.41
C ASP A 129 -7.42 0.51 7.15
N VAL A 130 -7.86 0.84 5.93
CA VAL A 130 -8.04 2.23 5.52
C VAL A 130 -9.52 2.51 5.23
N ARG A 131 -10.02 3.61 5.78
CA ARG A 131 -11.34 4.17 5.47
C ARG A 131 -11.15 5.53 4.81
N ALA A 132 -11.68 5.73 3.59
CA ALA A 132 -11.61 7.01 2.87
C ALA A 132 -12.55 7.08 1.65
N ASP A 133 -12.66 8.27 1.06
CA ASP A 133 -12.96 8.44 -0.37
C ASP A 133 -11.67 8.26 -1.19
N PHE A 134 -11.50 7.10 -1.81
CA PHE A 134 -10.31 6.71 -2.55
C PHE A 134 -10.42 7.09 -4.03
N HIS A 135 -9.42 7.82 -4.52
CA HIS A 135 -9.22 8.16 -5.93
C HIS A 135 -7.80 7.73 -6.30
N VAL A 136 -7.66 6.53 -6.86
CA VAL A 136 -6.36 5.90 -7.07
C VAL A 136 -6.13 5.69 -8.57
N ARG A 137 -5.02 6.22 -9.08
CA ARG A 137 -4.56 6.04 -10.46
C ARG A 137 -3.16 5.44 -10.44
N ALA A 138 -2.99 4.33 -11.15
CA ALA A 138 -1.69 3.73 -11.38
C ALA A 138 -1.45 3.50 -12.87
N SER A 139 -0.30 3.91 -13.39
CA SER A 139 0.05 3.62 -14.78
C SER A 139 0.57 2.18 -14.91
N ALA A 140 1.52 1.78 -14.08
CA ALA A 140 2.07 0.43 -14.08
C ALA A 140 2.31 -0.11 -12.66
N GLY A 141 1.91 -1.35 -12.41
CA GLY A 141 2.34 -2.11 -11.23
C GLY A 141 1.23 -2.81 -10.47
N LYS A 142 1.24 -2.69 -9.13
CA LYS A 142 0.41 -3.51 -8.26
C LYS A 142 -0.35 -2.64 -7.26
N ILE A 143 -1.65 -2.84 -7.16
CA ILE A 143 -2.47 -2.22 -6.12
C ILE A 143 -3.02 -3.34 -5.24
N GLU A 144 -2.65 -3.33 -3.97
CA GLU A 144 -3.17 -4.24 -2.95
C GLU A 144 -3.91 -3.46 -1.87
N GLY A 145 -5.15 -3.83 -1.62
CA GLY A 145 -5.99 -3.29 -0.57
C GLY A 145 -6.48 -4.39 0.35
N ASP A 146 -6.35 -4.18 1.66
CA ASP A 146 -6.86 -5.07 2.70
C ASP A 146 -7.70 -4.28 3.70
N ARG A 147 -8.92 -4.78 4.00
CA ARG A 147 -9.89 -4.14 4.89
C ARG A 147 -10.16 -2.68 4.52
N LEU A 148 -10.56 -2.46 3.27
CA LEU A 148 -10.92 -1.14 2.76
C LEU A 148 -12.39 -0.81 3.04
N SER A 149 -12.67 0.43 3.40
CA SER A 149 -14.02 0.95 3.62
C SER A 149 -14.22 2.35 3.06
N GLY A 150 -15.44 2.67 2.59
CA GLY A 150 -15.77 4.02 2.09
C GLY A 150 -16.10 4.02 0.60
N SER A 151 -15.57 4.97 -0.16
CA SER A 151 -15.83 5.10 -1.60
C SER A 151 -14.59 4.74 -2.42
N LEU A 152 -14.74 3.94 -3.49
CA LEU A 152 -13.63 3.53 -4.35
C LEU A 152 -13.80 4.02 -5.79
N ASP A 153 -12.84 4.81 -6.28
CA ASP A 153 -12.60 5.08 -7.70
C ASP A 153 -11.14 4.76 -8.01
N LEU A 154 -10.90 3.66 -8.72
CA LEU A 154 -9.58 3.10 -8.96
C LEU A 154 -9.37 2.81 -10.44
N LYS A 155 -8.32 3.38 -11.02
CA LYS A 155 -7.90 3.15 -12.39
C LYS A 155 -6.47 2.63 -12.45
N SER A 156 -6.24 1.55 -13.20
CA SER A 156 -4.93 0.99 -13.47
C SER A 156 -4.73 0.81 -14.97
N ASN A 157 -3.66 1.34 -15.58
CA ASN A 157 -3.44 1.11 -17.01
C ASN A 157 -2.85 -0.29 -17.25
N ALA A 158 -1.80 -0.68 -16.52
CA ALA A 158 -1.20 -2.00 -16.66
C ALA A 158 -0.82 -2.60 -15.29
N GLY A 159 -1.39 -3.74 -14.91
CA GLY A 159 -1.03 -4.29 -13.61
C GLY A 159 -1.94 -5.33 -12.99
N THR A 160 -1.77 -5.49 -11.68
CA THR A 160 -2.61 -6.36 -10.86
C THR A 160 -3.27 -5.55 -9.74
N VAL A 161 -4.59 -5.60 -9.69
CA VAL A 161 -5.41 -4.98 -8.64
C VAL A 161 -5.98 -6.11 -7.77
N ARG A 162 -5.69 -6.10 -6.46
CA ARG A 162 -6.24 -7.04 -5.48
C ARG A 162 -6.80 -6.28 -4.31
N LEU A 163 -8.11 -6.27 -4.14
CA LEU A 163 -8.75 -5.54 -3.05
C LEU A 163 -9.57 -6.50 -2.18
N ARG A 164 -9.51 -6.28 -0.87
CA ARG A 164 -10.47 -6.79 0.09
C ARG A 164 -11.24 -5.63 0.68
N VAL A 165 -12.54 -5.62 0.43
CA VAL A 165 -13.45 -4.53 0.75
C VAL A 165 -14.41 -5.01 1.85
N ASP A 166 -14.40 -4.30 2.97
CA ASP A 166 -15.25 -4.62 4.12
C ASP A 166 -16.62 -3.94 4.02
N SER A 167 -16.64 -2.68 3.59
CA SER A 167 -17.88 -1.92 3.40
C SER A 167 -17.73 -0.85 2.33
N LEU A 168 -18.83 -0.52 1.67
CA LEU A 168 -18.91 0.56 0.69
C LEU A 168 -20.01 1.54 1.08
N GLU A 169 -19.77 2.82 0.89
CA GLU A 169 -20.78 3.86 1.11
C GLU A 169 -21.85 3.83 0.00
N PRO A 170 -23.07 4.33 0.23
CA PRO A 170 -24.06 4.45 -0.83
C PRO A 170 -23.54 5.24 -2.04
N GLY A 171 -23.75 4.74 -3.24
CA GLY A 171 -23.28 5.37 -4.48
C GLY A 171 -22.65 4.39 -5.46
N THR A 172 -21.97 4.93 -6.48
CA THR A 172 -21.24 4.13 -7.47
C THR A 172 -19.76 4.16 -7.19
N HIS A 173 -19.16 2.98 -7.15
CA HIS A 173 -17.73 2.73 -7.03
C HIS A 173 -17.21 2.10 -8.30
N ARG A 174 -16.00 2.48 -8.72
CA ARG A 174 -15.42 2.04 -9.99
C ARG A 174 -14.04 1.46 -9.79
N ILE A 175 -13.80 0.33 -10.44
CA ILE A 175 -12.48 -0.27 -10.57
C ILE A 175 -12.29 -0.57 -12.05
N HIS A 176 -11.35 0.12 -12.68
CA HIS A 176 -11.05 -0.04 -14.09
C HIS A 176 -9.60 -0.45 -14.29
N ALA A 177 -9.37 -1.46 -15.14
CA ALA A 177 -8.04 -1.85 -15.58
C ALA A 177 -7.96 -1.89 -17.11
N ASP A 178 -7.01 -1.18 -17.74
CA ASP A 178 -6.88 -1.29 -19.21
C ASP A 178 -6.29 -2.67 -19.56
N VAL A 179 -5.21 -3.07 -18.87
CA VAL A 179 -4.56 -4.37 -19.06
C VAL A 179 -4.21 -5.01 -17.72
N GLY A 180 -4.67 -6.24 -17.50
CA GLY A 180 -4.17 -7.10 -16.42
C GLY A 180 -5.23 -7.85 -15.63
N SER A 181 -5.04 -7.98 -14.33
CA SER A 181 -5.95 -8.78 -13.48
C SER A 181 -6.54 -7.97 -12.34
N VAL A 182 -7.86 -8.04 -12.20
CA VAL A 182 -8.61 -7.43 -11.11
C VAL A 182 -9.22 -8.54 -10.27
N ARG A 183 -8.83 -8.61 -9.00
CA ARG A 183 -9.43 -9.49 -8.01
C ARG A 183 -10.03 -8.67 -6.88
N VAL A 184 -11.31 -8.86 -6.62
CA VAL A 184 -12.00 -8.20 -5.52
C VAL A 184 -12.63 -9.25 -4.60
N GLU A 185 -12.32 -9.15 -3.32
CA GLU A 185 -12.93 -9.92 -2.24
C GLU A 185 -13.84 -8.97 -1.45
N ILE A 186 -15.13 -9.29 -1.36
CA ILE A 186 -16.13 -8.44 -0.70
C ILE A 186 -16.63 -9.16 0.56
N ALA A 187 -16.70 -8.48 1.70
CA ALA A 187 -17.21 -9.05 2.94
C ALA A 187 -18.64 -9.61 2.78
N ARG A 188 -18.90 -10.76 3.44
CA ARG A 188 -20.15 -11.54 3.31
C ARG A 188 -21.43 -10.73 3.50
N ASN A 189 -21.40 -9.76 4.42
CA ASN A 189 -22.57 -8.98 4.82
C ASN A 189 -22.63 -7.61 4.15
N ALA A 190 -21.79 -7.34 3.16
CA ALA A 190 -21.80 -6.06 2.46
C ALA A 190 -22.98 -6.02 1.48
N ALA A 191 -23.90 -5.08 1.69
CA ALA A 191 -24.99 -4.80 0.77
C ALA A 191 -24.45 -4.06 -0.46
N VAL A 192 -23.94 -4.82 -1.44
CA VAL A 192 -23.31 -4.29 -2.66
C VAL A 192 -23.90 -4.96 -3.90
N ARG A 193 -24.20 -4.14 -4.91
CA ARG A 193 -24.53 -4.58 -6.26
C ARG A 193 -23.26 -4.64 -7.09
N VAL A 194 -22.92 -5.80 -7.63
CA VAL A 194 -21.69 -5.98 -8.42
C VAL A 194 -22.02 -6.02 -9.91
N GLU A 195 -21.40 -5.11 -10.66
CA GLU A 195 -21.45 -5.05 -12.12
C GLU A 195 -20.05 -5.30 -12.66
N THR A 196 -19.88 -6.36 -13.46
CA THR A 196 -18.56 -6.76 -13.99
C THR A 196 -18.59 -6.83 -15.50
N SER A 197 -17.61 -6.23 -16.17
CA SER A 197 -17.43 -6.35 -17.62
C SER A 197 -15.97 -6.54 -18.02
N THR A 198 -15.74 -7.17 -19.17
CA THR A 198 -14.44 -7.16 -19.83
C THR A 198 -14.64 -7.19 -21.33
N ASP A 199 -13.79 -6.48 -22.08
CA ASP A 199 -13.89 -6.46 -23.54
C ASP A 199 -13.23 -7.71 -24.13
N LEU A 200 -12.01 -8.02 -23.66
CA LEU A 200 -11.25 -9.20 -24.06
C LEU A 200 -10.68 -9.92 -22.84
N GLY A 201 -11.28 -11.04 -22.44
CA GLY A 201 -10.87 -11.69 -21.21
C GLY A 201 -11.85 -12.68 -20.62
N SER A 202 -11.76 -12.87 -19.31
CA SER A 202 -12.70 -13.70 -18.55
C SER A 202 -13.18 -13.00 -17.29
N VAL A 203 -14.47 -13.17 -17.01
CA VAL A 203 -15.09 -12.73 -15.76
C VAL A 203 -15.50 -13.96 -14.98
N ARG A 204 -15.10 -14.02 -13.71
CA ARG A 204 -15.59 -14.99 -12.73
C ARG A 204 -16.15 -14.24 -11.54
N ASN A 205 -17.48 -14.10 -11.50
CA ASN A 205 -18.17 -13.57 -10.33
C ASN A 205 -18.78 -14.73 -9.53
N SER A 206 -18.37 -14.84 -8.27
CA SER A 206 -18.88 -15.80 -7.30
C SER A 206 -19.45 -15.12 -6.05
N PHE A 207 -19.63 -13.80 -6.11
CA PHE A 207 -20.24 -13.01 -5.05
C PHE A 207 -21.74 -12.89 -5.28
N CYS A 208 -22.53 -13.12 -4.23
CA CYS A 208 -23.98 -12.93 -4.26
C CYS A 208 -24.31 -11.43 -4.20
N SER A 209 -24.43 -10.82 -5.38
CA SER A 209 -24.81 -9.41 -5.52
C SER A 209 -26.23 -9.18 -4.98
N THR A 210 -26.42 -8.09 -4.23
CA THR A 210 -27.75 -7.65 -3.76
C THR A 210 -28.31 -6.61 -4.74
N PRO A 211 -29.37 -6.89 -5.51
CA PRO A 211 -29.84 -5.98 -6.58
C PRO A 211 -30.31 -4.60 -6.09
N GLU A 212 -30.90 -4.55 -4.90
CA GLU A 212 -31.43 -3.34 -4.26
C GLU A 212 -30.39 -2.63 -3.37
N ALA A 213 -29.14 -3.07 -3.40
CA ALA A 213 -28.08 -2.46 -2.61
C ALA A 213 -27.88 -0.98 -2.97
N PRO A 214 -27.71 -0.10 -1.98
CA PRO A 214 -27.44 1.31 -2.22
C PRO A 214 -26.02 1.57 -2.76
N ALA A 215 -25.09 0.62 -2.59
CA ALA A 215 -23.73 0.67 -3.13
C ALA A 215 -23.62 -0.19 -4.39
N VAL A 216 -23.19 0.41 -5.50
CA VAL A 216 -22.94 -0.26 -6.79
C VAL A 216 -21.45 -0.30 -7.04
N LEU A 217 -20.86 -1.48 -7.16
CA LEU A 217 -19.46 -1.69 -7.49
C LEU A 217 -19.32 -2.13 -8.95
N GLN A 218 -18.82 -1.22 -9.79
CA GLN A 218 -18.53 -1.45 -11.20
C GLN A 218 -17.07 -1.85 -11.36
N ILE A 219 -16.83 -3.03 -11.92
CA ILE A 219 -15.50 -3.57 -12.16
C ILE A 219 -15.35 -3.88 -13.64
N SER A 220 -14.43 -3.20 -14.31
CA SER A 220 -14.20 -3.40 -15.73
C SER A 220 -12.72 -3.61 -16.04
N ALA A 221 -12.46 -4.44 -17.04
CA ALA A 221 -11.12 -4.59 -17.60
C ALA A 221 -11.16 -4.62 -19.13
N ALA A 222 -10.39 -3.78 -19.83
CA ALA A 222 -10.39 -3.83 -21.29
C ALA A 222 -9.76 -5.15 -21.76
N ILE A 223 -8.59 -5.52 -21.23
CA ILE A 223 -7.95 -6.81 -21.50
C ILE A 223 -7.52 -7.50 -20.21
N GLY A 224 -8.05 -8.70 -19.95
CA GLY A 224 -7.51 -9.60 -18.94
C GLY A 224 -8.55 -10.37 -18.12
N SER A 225 -8.45 -10.35 -16.79
CA SER A 225 -9.35 -11.16 -15.95
C SER A 225 -9.94 -10.39 -14.79
N VAL A 226 -11.25 -10.54 -14.59
CA VAL A 226 -11.98 -9.99 -13.46
C VAL A 226 -12.48 -11.14 -12.60
N VAL A 227 -12.08 -11.18 -11.34
CA VAL A 227 -12.50 -12.20 -10.39
C VAL A 227 -13.10 -11.51 -9.17
N VAL A 228 -14.38 -11.77 -8.91
CA VAL A 228 -15.07 -11.28 -7.72
C VAL A 228 -15.46 -12.47 -6.85
N LYS A 229 -15.09 -12.39 -5.58
CA LYS A 229 -15.35 -13.42 -4.58
C LYS A 229 -15.91 -12.82 -3.32
N GLU A 230 -16.68 -13.62 -2.61
CA GLU A 230 -16.99 -13.36 -1.21
C GLU A 230 -15.73 -13.59 -0.36
N ALA A 231 -15.43 -12.67 0.55
CA ALA A 231 -14.34 -12.83 1.51
C ALA A 231 -14.74 -13.90 2.53
N ASN A 232 -13.91 -14.94 2.68
CA ASN A 232 -14.10 -15.89 3.77
C ASN A 232 -13.80 -15.20 5.10
N ALA A 233 -14.69 -15.37 6.08
CA ALA A 233 -14.50 -14.93 7.44
C ALA A 233 -13.44 -15.81 8.14
N THR A 234 -12.21 -15.81 7.65
CA THR A 234 -11.01 -16.33 8.32
C THR A 234 -9.81 -16.17 7.40
N GLY A 235 -8.87 -15.32 7.81
CA GLY A 235 -7.65 -15.10 7.07
C GLY A 235 -6.76 -14.02 7.66
N VAL A 236 -6.74 -13.89 9.00
CA VAL A 236 -5.57 -13.33 9.67
C VAL A 236 -4.41 -14.23 9.25
N ARG A 237 -3.60 -13.78 8.30
CA ARG A 237 -2.28 -14.38 8.06
C ARG A 237 -1.45 -13.97 9.26
N LEU A 238 -1.58 -14.75 10.34
CA LEU A 238 -0.59 -14.79 11.40
C LEU A 238 0.74 -15.07 10.68
N GLU A 239 1.60 -14.06 10.63
CA GLU A 239 3.00 -14.27 10.36
C GLU A 239 3.52 -15.22 11.43
N LYS A 240 3.57 -16.51 11.11
CA LYS A 240 4.22 -17.48 11.97
C LYS A 240 5.72 -17.27 11.82
N ARG A 241 6.25 -16.35 12.63
CA ARG A 241 7.60 -16.42 13.17
C ARG A 241 7.74 -17.74 13.90
N GLU A 242 8.70 -18.57 13.48
CA GLU A 242 9.52 -19.44 14.33
C GLU A 242 10.53 -20.14 13.42
N GLU A 243 11.64 -19.46 13.12
CA GLU A 243 12.87 -20.17 12.78
C GLU A 243 13.34 -20.86 14.06
N ALA A 244 13.22 -22.19 14.08
CA ALA A 244 13.72 -23.04 15.15
C ALA A 244 15.24 -22.86 15.34
N PRO A 245 15.76 -22.98 16.58
CA PRO A 245 17.18 -22.86 16.83
C PRO A 245 17.95 -23.96 16.10
N ARG A 246 18.98 -23.54 15.36
CA ARG A 246 19.94 -24.39 14.65
C ARG A 246 20.59 -25.31 15.67
N ARG A 247 20.34 -26.64 15.58
CA ARG A 247 21.01 -27.64 16.42
C ARG A 247 22.51 -27.60 16.12
N GLU A 248 23.31 -27.34 17.13
CA GLU A 248 24.75 -27.57 17.10
C GLU A 248 25.00 -29.07 16.93
N GLU A 249 25.67 -29.44 15.84
CA GLU A 249 26.19 -30.79 15.64
C GLU A 249 27.38 -30.98 16.59
N THR A 250 27.23 -31.89 17.57
CA THR A 250 28.37 -32.37 18.37
C THR A 250 28.92 -33.66 17.75
N PRO A 251 30.25 -33.87 17.66
CA PRO A 251 30.84 -34.92 16.84
C PRO A 251 30.57 -36.33 17.36
N ILE A 252 30.38 -37.27 16.42
CA ILE A 252 30.22 -38.70 16.68
C ILE A 252 31.58 -39.29 17.04
N ALA A 253 31.75 -39.70 18.31
CA ALA A 253 32.85 -40.55 18.73
C ALA A 253 32.62 -41.98 18.20
N SER A 254 33.44 -42.42 17.24
CA SER A 254 33.54 -43.82 16.83
C SER A 254 34.49 -44.54 17.78
N GLY A 255 33.97 -45.50 18.53
CA GLY A 255 34.76 -46.42 19.35
C GLY A 255 34.55 -47.87 18.86
N LYS A 256 35.68 -48.55 18.63
CA LYS A 256 36.01 -49.99 18.82
C LYS A 256 37.06 -50.38 17.77
N GLU A 257 38.33 -50.55 18.14
CA GLU A 257 38.91 -51.71 18.86
C GLU A 257 38.81 -53.00 18.02
N VAL A 258 39.94 -53.42 17.44
CA VAL A 258 40.42 -54.83 17.43
C VAL A 258 41.90 -54.89 17.05
N ASP A 259 42.53 -55.89 17.64
CA ASP A 259 43.94 -56.14 17.93
C ASP A 259 44.60 -57.08 16.89
N GLN A 260 45.94 -57.14 16.91
CA GLN A 260 46.87 -58.19 16.39
C GLN A 260 47.01 -58.43 14.86
N ILE A 261 48.24 -58.28 14.34
CA ILE A 261 49.31 -59.31 14.22
C ILE A 261 50.65 -58.59 14.01
#